data_AF-A0A938MJM4-F1
#
_entry.id   AF-A0A938MJM4-F1
#
_cell.length_a   1.000
_cell.length_b   1.000
_cell.length_c   1.000
_cell.angle_alpha   90.00
_cell.angle_beta   90.00
_cell.angle_gamma   90.00
#
_symmetry.space_group_name_H-M   'P 1'
#
loop_
_entity.id
_entity.type
_entity.pdbx_description
1 polymer ?
#
loop_
_entity_poly.entity_id
_entity_poly.type
_entity_poly.pdbx_seq_one_letter_code
_entity_poly.pdbx_strand_id
1 'polypeptide(L)'
;MRRFGTFASLAVGWVPAASGGARGEDVNTQRRTGPLGNESVADPNLRLWYRQPAALWNQALPVGNGRLGAMAHGGVEQELLQLNEETVWSGNQSDFDRVGAHRHLPEIRRLLFAGRHAEAEALVAKELLGSRPLGAYQPLGDLILKFSGAADFSDYHRELDLDTAIARVRFRQGDAVFTREVVASAPAQVLVVRLTCDRPGRLSLTARLSRKEGAITETLGNDGLVLRGQADQGRPTAGVRFAAQLRAVVEGGRWRCADGALHIESADAVTLLLSAATDFRQPSDLSAENARRLAAAAPRGFDALRAEHVADYRRLFRRVELDLGHSAAESLPTDERLERLKAGGADPGLAALYL
;
A
#
# COMPACT_ATOMS: atom_id res chain seq x y z
N MET A 1 54.48 19.85 -4.09
CA MET A 1 54.60 21.17 -3.45
C MET A 1 53.59 21.24 -2.31
N ARG A 2 54.11 21.54 -1.10
CA ARG A 2 53.54 21.83 0.24
C ARG A 2 52.07 21.46 0.53
N ARG A 3 51.71 20.56 1.48
CA ARG A 3 52.03 20.32 2.93
C ARG A 3 51.15 21.10 3.94
N PHE A 4 50.50 20.29 4.81
CA PHE A 4 50.14 20.47 6.25
C PHE A 4 48.89 21.32 6.59
N GLY A 5 48.08 21.01 7.62
CA GLY A 5 48.23 19.99 8.66
C GLY A 5 47.01 19.89 9.60
N THR A 6 46.96 18.75 10.27
CA THR A 6 46.13 18.33 11.41
C THR A 6 46.43 19.15 12.67
N PHE A 7 45.46 19.31 13.59
CA PHE A 7 45.75 19.35 15.03
C PHE A 7 44.60 18.75 15.85
N ALA A 8 44.98 18.02 16.88
CA ALA A 8 44.16 17.29 17.83
C ALA A 8 44.41 17.81 19.26
N SER A 9 43.46 17.50 20.14
CA SER A 9 43.57 17.29 21.60
C SER A 9 43.89 18.48 22.52
N LEU A 10 43.10 18.64 23.59
CA LEU A 10 43.43 18.11 24.92
C LEU A 10 42.34 18.45 25.97
N ALA A 11 42.17 17.51 26.90
CA ALA A 11 41.31 17.53 28.07
C ALA A 11 41.93 18.26 29.28
N VAL A 12 41.33 18.06 30.47
CA VAL A 12 41.69 18.47 31.85
C VAL A 12 40.79 19.61 32.35
N GLY A 13 40.15 19.59 33.53
CA GLY A 13 40.14 18.69 34.67
C GLY A 13 39.31 19.28 35.83
N TRP A 14 38.98 18.41 36.79
CA TRP A 14 38.23 18.50 38.05
C TRP A 14 38.22 19.75 38.98
N VAL A 15 37.03 19.97 39.57
CA VAL A 15 36.52 20.33 40.95
C VAL A 15 37.49 20.82 42.06
N PRO A 16 37.04 21.75 42.94
CA PRO A 16 36.65 21.35 44.31
C PRO A 16 35.33 21.99 44.82
N ALA A 17 34.79 21.38 45.89
CA ALA A 17 33.51 21.67 46.54
C ALA A 17 33.65 22.48 47.84
N ALA A 18 32.59 23.22 48.21
CA ALA A 18 32.10 23.62 49.55
C ALA A 18 31.09 24.77 49.37
N SER A 19 30.04 25.04 50.14
CA SER A 19 29.29 24.41 51.23
C SER A 19 28.14 25.39 51.58
N GLY A 20 27.01 24.89 52.04
CA GLY A 20 25.88 25.67 52.59
C GLY A 20 24.68 25.72 51.63
N GLY A 21 23.48 25.27 51.94
CA GLY A 21 22.85 25.04 53.24
C GLY A 21 21.52 25.79 53.26
N ALA A 22 20.42 25.01 53.32
CA ALA A 22 19.07 25.35 53.75
C ALA A 22 17.99 25.73 52.70
N ARG A 23 16.95 24.86 52.69
CA ARG A 23 15.50 25.10 52.54
C ARG A 23 15.04 25.63 51.17
N GLY A 24 14.13 25.01 50.43
CA GLY A 24 13.19 23.92 50.68
C GLY A 24 11.98 24.24 49.79
N GLU A 25 11.59 23.32 48.90
CA GLU A 25 10.24 23.24 48.31
C GLU A 25 10.15 21.96 47.47
N ASP A 26 9.27 21.07 47.92
CA ASP A 26 8.96 19.78 47.31
C ASP A 26 8.17 19.98 46.01
N VAL A 27 8.81 19.75 44.86
CA VAL A 27 8.09 19.47 43.62
C VAL A 27 8.00 17.96 43.46
N ASN A 28 6.89 17.43 43.96
CA ASN A 28 6.47 16.04 43.85
C ASN A 28 6.24 15.67 42.36
N THR A 29 7.26 15.19 41.67
CA THR A 29 7.11 14.51 40.38
C THR A 29 6.83 13.03 40.62
N GLN A 30 5.58 12.72 40.98
CA GLN A 30 5.07 11.36 40.91
C GLN A 30 5.10 10.89 39.44
N ARG A 31 6.16 10.17 39.07
CA ARG A 31 6.14 9.26 37.93
C ARG A 31 5.05 8.22 38.19
N ARG A 32 3.90 8.36 37.55
CA ARG A 32 2.92 7.28 37.44
C ARG A 32 3.50 6.21 36.52
N THR A 33 4.17 5.22 37.11
CA THR A 33 4.36 3.91 36.49
C THR A 33 3.00 3.18 36.57
N GLY A 34 2.14 3.42 35.59
CA GLY A 34 0.95 2.60 35.33
C GLY A 34 1.31 1.37 34.49
N PRO A 35 0.52 0.29 34.54
CA PRO A 35 0.88 -0.98 33.91
C PRO A 35 0.90 -0.84 32.39
N LEU A 36 1.99 -1.28 31.76
CA LEU A 36 2.03 -1.63 30.34
C LEU A 36 1.17 -2.89 30.17
N GLY A 37 -0.07 -2.71 29.77
CA GLY A 37 -0.99 -3.83 29.62
C GLY A 37 -2.42 -3.36 29.55
N ASN A 38 -2.80 -2.81 28.41
CA ASN A 38 -4.20 -2.86 27.99
C ASN A 38 -4.18 -3.21 26.51
N GLU A 39 -4.48 -4.48 26.19
CA GLU A 39 -4.95 -4.81 24.84
C GLU A 39 -6.25 -4.03 24.67
N SER A 40 -6.15 -2.84 24.07
CA SER A 40 -7.33 -2.03 23.82
C SER A 40 -8.30 -2.85 22.97
N VAL A 41 -9.50 -3.08 23.48
CA VAL A 41 -10.61 -3.64 22.72
C VAL A 41 -10.72 -2.84 21.41
N ALA A 42 -10.79 -3.55 20.29
CA ALA A 42 -10.92 -2.91 18.98
C ALA A 42 -12.11 -1.95 18.99
N ASP A 43 -11.90 -0.69 18.63
CA ASP A 43 -12.98 0.28 18.52
C ASP A 43 -13.84 -0.11 17.30
N PRO A 44 -15.10 -0.53 17.48
CA PRO A 44 -15.97 -0.94 16.39
C PRO A 44 -16.28 0.19 15.40
N ASN A 45 -15.92 1.44 15.72
CA ASN A 45 -16.16 2.61 14.90
C ASN A 45 -15.02 2.94 13.93
N LEU A 46 -13.82 2.37 14.11
CA LEU A 46 -12.66 2.58 13.24
C LEU A 46 -12.66 1.64 12.01
N ARG A 47 -13.78 1.58 11.30
CA ARG A 47 -13.92 0.73 10.11
C ARG A 47 -14.76 1.37 9.01
N LEU A 48 -14.32 1.16 7.78
CA LEU A 48 -15.16 1.34 6.59
C LEU A 48 -15.79 -0.01 6.27
N TRP A 49 -17.11 -0.13 6.17
CA TRP A 49 -17.74 -1.44 5.92
C TRP A 49 -19.00 -1.36 5.05
N TYR A 50 -19.28 -2.45 4.34
CA TYR A 50 -20.30 -2.53 3.28
C TYR A 50 -20.92 -3.93 3.21
N ARG A 51 -22.16 -4.02 2.71
CA ARG A 51 -22.93 -5.28 2.58
C ARG A 51 -22.90 -5.88 1.17
N GLN A 52 -22.10 -5.32 0.28
CA GLN A 52 -21.99 -5.75 -1.11
C GLN A 52 -20.56 -5.56 -1.63
N PRO A 53 -20.13 -6.38 -2.62
CA PRO A 53 -18.87 -6.18 -3.33
C PRO A 53 -18.79 -4.81 -3.99
N ALA A 54 -17.57 -4.32 -4.21
CA ALA A 54 -17.32 -3.15 -5.04
C ALA A 54 -17.61 -3.49 -6.52
N ALA A 55 -18.39 -2.64 -7.20
CA ALA A 55 -18.59 -2.72 -8.65
C ALA A 55 -17.60 -1.81 -9.42
N LEU A 56 -17.06 -0.80 -8.75
CA LEU A 56 -16.19 0.22 -9.32
C LEU A 56 -14.92 0.38 -8.46
N TRP A 57 -13.85 0.87 -9.09
CA TRP A 57 -12.56 1.12 -8.43
C TRP A 57 -12.71 2.01 -7.18
N ASN A 58 -13.52 3.06 -7.24
CA ASN A 58 -13.74 4.01 -6.13
C ASN A 58 -14.57 3.44 -4.97
N GLN A 59 -15.07 2.21 -5.09
CA GLN A 59 -15.77 1.48 -4.03
C GLN A 59 -14.87 0.41 -3.38
N ALA A 60 -13.75 0.06 -4.02
CA ALA A 60 -12.79 -0.92 -3.52
C ALA A 60 -12.01 -0.36 -2.31
N LEU A 61 -11.54 -1.26 -1.45
CA LEU A 61 -10.84 -0.89 -0.22
C LEU A 61 -9.33 -0.83 -0.45
N PRO A 62 -8.67 0.31 -0.17
CA PRO A 62 -7.23 0.42 -0.30
C PRO A 62 -6.50 -0.27 0.87
N VAL A 63 -5.44 -1.00 0.54
CA VAL A 63 -4.40 -1.41 1.50
C VAL A 63 -3.04 -1.07 0.91
N GLY A 64 -2.07 -0.69 1.75
CA GLY A 64 -0.74 -0.37 1.27
C GLY A 64 0.30 -0.31 2.38
N ASN A 65 1.57 -0.49 2.00
CA ASN A 65 2.71 -0.49 2.93
C ASN A 65 3.70 0.65 2.66
N GLY A 66 3.24 1.72 2.00
CA GLY A 66 4.07 2.81 1.49
C GLY A 66 4.69 2.54 0.12
N ARG A 67 4.92 1.26 -0.23
CA ARG A 67 5.53 0.86 -1.51
C ARG A 67 4.59 0.05 -2.40
N LEU A 68 4.07 -1.07 -1.89
CA LEU A 68 3.03 -1.89 -2.50
C LEU A 68 1.66 -1.39 -2.05
N GLY A 69 0.72 -1.37 -3.00
CA GLY A 69 -0.68 -1.08 -2.75
C GLY A 69 -1.60 -2.06 -3.48
N ALA A 70 -2.79 -2.25 -2.95
CA ALA A 70 -3.87 -2.95 -3.62
C ALA A 70 -5.23 -2.30 -3.35
N MET A 71 -6.07 -2.22 -4.37
CA MET A 71 -7.50 -1.92 -4.22
C MET A 71 -8.27 -3.24 -4.25
N ALA A 72 -8.81 -3.66 -3.12
CA ALA A 72 -9.53 -4.93 -2.97
C ALA A 72 -11.05 -4.75 -3.21
N HIS A 73 -11.59 -5.46 -4.20
CA HIS A 73 -12.99 -5.30 -4.63
C HIS A 73 -13.98 -6.09 -3.77
N GLY A 74 -13.59 -7.25 -3.26
CA GLY A 74 -14.44 -8.07 -2.41
C GLY A 74 -15.42 -8.97 -3.17
N GLY A 75 -15.20 -9.24 -4.47
CA GLY A 75 -16.13 -10.05 -5.27
C GLY A 75 -16.15 -11.53 -4.85
N VAL A 76 -17.33 -12.16 -4.85
CA VAL A 76 -17.53 -13.53 -4.34
C VAL A 76 -17.02 -14.59 -5.31
N GLU A 77 -17.54 -14.59 -6.54
CA GLU A 77 -17.12 -15.52 -7.61
C GLU A 77 -15.74 -15.16 -8.19
N GLN A 78 -15.48 -13.86 -8.30
CA GLN A 78 -14.22 -13.33 -8.78
C GLN A 78 -13.78 -12.18 -7.87
N GLU A 79 -12.63 -12.34 -7.23
CA GLU A 79 -11.95 -11.25 -6.55
C GLU A 79 -10.98 -10.56 -7.51
N LEU A 80 -10.89 -9.24 -7.38
CA LEU A 80 -9.96 -8.38 -8.11
C LEU A 80 -9.20 -7.53 -7.09
N LEU A 81 -7.87 -7.71 -7.05
CA LEU A 81 -6.96 -6.79 -6.39
C LEU A 81 -6.21 -6.02 -7.47
N GLN A 82 -6.50 -4.74 -7.61
CA GLN A 82 -5.76 -3.89 -8.54
C GLN A 82 -4.49 -3.42 -7.85
N LEU A 83 -3.33 -3.76 -8.41
CA LEU A 83 -2.04 -3.67 -7.77
C LEU A 83 -1.30 -2.42 -8.17
N ASN A 84 -0.58 -1.87 -7.20
CA ASN A 84 0.26 -0.69 -7.33
C ASN A 84 1.62 -0.96 -6.70
N GLU A 85 2.67 -0.41 -7.33
CA GLU A 85 4.01 -0.30 -6.76
C GLU A 85 4.46 1.15 -7.00
N GLU A 86 4.94 1.84 -5.96
CA GLU A 86 5.14 3.30 -5.96
C GLU A 86 6.04 3.82 -7.09
N THR A 87 6.92 2.96 -7.62
CA THR A 87 7.94 3.31 -8.61
C THR A 87 7.62 2.86 -10.04
N VAL A 88 6.41 2.32 -10.31
CA VAL A 88 5.96 2.02 -11.68
C VAL A 88 5.56 3.30 -12.39
N TRP A 89 6.52 3.91 -13.10
CA TRP A 89 6.34 5.16 -13.85
C TRP A 89 6.78 4.98 -15.30
N SER A 90 6.03 5.59 -16.23
CA SER A 90 6.52 5.86 -17.59
C SER A 90 7.53 7.00 -17.59
N GLY A 91 8.23 7.17 -18.70
CA GLY A 91 9.28 8.16 -18.86
C GLY A 91 10.63 7.68 -18.33
N ASN A 92 11.69 8.23 -18.88
CA ASN A 92 13.06 7.93 -18.49
C ASN A 92 13.74 9.16 -17.90
N GLN A 93 14.89 8.93 -17.28
CA GLN A 93 15.78 10.01 -16.89
C GLN A 93 16.14 10.82 -18.13
N SER A 94 15.63 12.05 -18.19
CA SER A 94 15.76 12.97 -19.31
C SER A 94 16.06 14.36 -18.80
N ASP A 95 16.89 15.08 -19.54
CA ASP A 95 16.99 16.53 -19.38
C ASP A 95 15.76 17.18 -20.04
N PHE A 96 14.93 17.81 -19.22
CA PHE A 96 13.72 18.50 -19.65
C PHE A 96 14.00 19.96 -20.05
N ASP A 97 15.21 20.45 -19.80
CA ASP A 97 15.59 21.81 -20.16
C ASP A 97 15.66 21.97 -21.67
N ARG A 98 15.12 23.08 -22.15
CA ARG A 98 15.26 23.46 -23.56
C ARG A 98 16.63 24.10 -23.76
N VAL A 99 17.49 23.42 -24.52
CA VAL A 99 18.82 23.92 -24.87
C VAL A 99 18.71 25.28 -25.54
N GLY A 100 19.41 26.28 -24.98
CA GLY A 100 19.44 27.64 -25.51
C GLY A 100 18.31 28.55 -25.04
N ALA A 101 17.35 28.06 -24.24
CA ALA A 101 16.22 28.85 -23.72
C ALA A 101 16.65 30.15 -23.01
N HIS A 102 17.77 30.11 -22.27
CA HIS A 102 18.34 31.27 -21.58
C HIS A 102 18.64 32.46 -22.50
N ARG A 103 18.90 32.24 -23.79
CA ARG A 103 19.20 33.29 -24.77
C ARG A 103 17.99 34.20 -25.05
N HIS A 104 16.78 33.72 -24.79
CA HIS A 104 15.54 34.45 -25.03
C HIS A 104 15.07 35.25 -23.80
N LEU A 105 15.63 34.99 -22.61
CA LEU A 105 15.27 35.68 -21.38
C LEU A 105 15.40 37.21 -21.44
N PRO A 106 16.44 37.82 -22.07
CA PRO A 106 16.54 39.27 -22.17
C PRO A 106 15.38 39.89 -22.96
N GLU A 107 14.98 39.27 -24.08
CA GLU A 107 13.91 39.79 -24.93
C GLU A 107 12.54 39.59 -24.27
N ILE A 108 12.31 38.44 -23.63
CA ILE A 108 11.09 38.19 -22.84
C ILE A 108 10.93 39.28 -21.77
N ARG A 109 12.00 39.58 -21.01
CA ARG A 109 11.98 40.65 -19.99
C ARG A 109 11.70 42.02 -20.60
N ARG A 110 12.31 42.33 -21.76
CA ARG A 110 12.07 43.59 -22.48
C ARG A 110 10.60 43.74 -22.88
N LEU A 111 9.99 42.69 -23.41
CA LEU A 111 8.57 42.68 -23.80
C LEU A 111 7.64 42.87 -22.60
N LEU A 112 7.93 42.20 -21.47
CA LEU A 112 7.17 42.36 -20.23
C LEU A 112 7.25 43.80 -19.69
N PHE A 113 8.45 44.40 -19.61
CA PHE A 113 8.60 45.79 -19.15
C PHE A 113 7.98 46.83 -20.08
N ALA A 114 7.83 46.50 -21.37
CA ALA A 114 7.14 47.33 -22.35
C ALA A 114 5.61 47.13 -22.37
N GLY A 115 5.04 46.29 -21.49
CA GLY A 115 3.61 45.98 -21.46
C GLY A 115 3.12 45.06 -22.60
N ARG A 116 4.03 44.44 -23.35
CA ARG A 116 3.73 43.57 -24.51
C ARG A 116 3.58 42.11 -24.09
N HIS A 117 2.57 41.83 -23.26
CA HIS A 117 2.44 40.55 -22.56
C HIS A 117 2.17 39.37 -23.50
N ALA A 118 1.29 39.54 -24.49
CA ALA A 118 0.95 38.48 -25.45
C ALA A 118 2.17 38.03 -26.28
N GLU A 119 3.05 38.97 -26.62
CA GLU A 119 4.27 38.67 -27.36
C GLU A 119 5.34 37.99 -26.48
N ALA A 120 5.42 38.40 -25.21
CA ALA A 120 6.26 37.72 -24.24
C ALA A 120 5.80 36.28 -24.01
N GLU A 121 4.49 36.06 -23.86
CA GLU A 121 3.88 34.73 -23.71
C GLU A 121 4.16 33.85 -24.93
N ALA A 122 3.93 34.37 -26.14
CA ALA A 122 4.23 33.64 -27.37
C ALA A 122 5.71 33.23 -27.46
N LEU A 123 6.63 34.11 -27.05
CA LEU A 123 8.07 33.84 -27.03
C LEU A 123 8.45 32.80 -25.96
N VAL A 124 7.83 32.86 -24.77
CA VAL A 124 8.00 31.86 -23.71
C VAL A 124 7.52 30.48 -24.17
N ALA A 125 6.30 30.41 -24.71
CA ALA A 125 5.72 29.16 -25.20
C ALA A 125 6.58 28.52 -26.29
N LYS A 126 7.15 29.34 -27.17
CA LYS A 126 7.98 28.88 -28.28
C LYS A 126 9.39 28.46 -27.85
N GLU A 127 10.05 29.25 -26.99
CA GLU A 127 11.51 29.14 -26.78
C GLU A 127 11.94 28.77 -25.36
N LEU A 128 11.03 28.77 -24.38
CA LEU A 128 11.35 28.48 -22.98
C LEU A 128 10.79 27.14 -22.52
N LEU A 129 9.61 26.74 -22.99
CA LEU A 129 8.98 25.49 -22.57
C LEU A 129 9.70 24.26 -23.17
N GLY A 130 9.96 23.27 -22.32
CA GLY A 130 10.48 21.97 -22.74
C GLY A 130 9.46 21.22 -23.61
N SER A 131 9.94 20.47 -24.60
CA SER A 131 9.09 19.74 -25.56
C SER A 131 8.92 18.25 -25.22
N ARG A 132 9.48 17.79 -24.10
CA ARG A 132 9.46 16.36 -23.71
C ARG A 132 8.25 16.07 -22.83
N PRO A 133 7.52 14.97 -23.09
CA PRO A 133 6.41 14.56 -22.23
C PRO A 133 6.95 14.18 -20.85
N LEU A 134 6.23 14.60 -19.79
CA LEU A 134 6.50 14.12 -18.43
C LEU A 134 6.05 12.66 -18.30
N GLY A 135 6.76 11.90 -17.48
CA GLY A 135 6.35 10.55 -17.11
C GLY A 135 5.05 10.54 -16.31
N ALA A 136 4.32 9.43 -16.37
CA ALA A 136 3.07 9.22 -15.65
C ALA A 136 3.14 7.96 -14.80
N TYR A 137 2.51 8.03 -13.62
CA TYR A 137 2.32 6.86 -12.77
C TYR A 137 1.44 5.83 -13.47
N GLN A 138 1.78 4.55 -13.37
CA GLN A 138 1.01 3.45 -13.96
C GLN A 138 0.68 2.37 -12.92
N PRO A 139 -0.47 1.67 -13.06
CA PRO A 139 -0.76 0.49 -12.25
C PRO A 139 0.28 -0.60 -12.52
N LEU A 140 0.58 -1.42 -11.51
CA LEU A 140 1.45 -2.58 -11.68
C LEU A 140 0.76 -3.66 -12.53
N GLY A 141 -0.53 -3.89 -12.25
CA GLY A 141 -1.36 -4.92 -12.86
C GLY A 141 -2.49 -5.32 -11.91
N ASP A 142 -3.04 -6.50 -12.09
CA ASP A 142 -4.14 -7.05 -11.31
C ASP A 142 -3.77 -8.46 -10.80
N LEU A 143 -4.18 -8.77 -9.57
CA LEU A 143 -4.32 -10.15 -9.10
C LEU A 143 -5.81 -10.53 -9.17
N ILE A 144 -6.12 -11.51 -10.00
CA ILE A 144 -7.47 -12.01 -10.23
C ILE A 144 -7.59 -13.39 -9.61
N LEU A 145 -8.56 -13.58 -8.71
CA LEU A 145 -8.88 -14.87 -8.12
C LEU A 145 -10.27 -15.29 -8.57
N LYS A 146 -10.36 -16.38 -9.34
CA LYS A 146 -11.64 -16.96 -9.78
C LYS A 146 -11.95 -18.19 -8.93
N PHE A 147 -13.01 -18.14 -8.16
CA PHE A 147 -13.41 -19.23 -7.27
C PHE A 147 -14.33 -20.21 -8.00
N SER A 148 -14.20 -21.50 -7.69
CA SER A 148 -15.13 -22.53 -8.15
C SER A 148 -16.17 -22.80 -7.06
N GLY A 149 -17.46 -22.66 -7.38
CA GLY A 149 -18.54 -22.83 -6.40
C GLY A 149 -19.89 -22.33 -6.91
N ALA A 150 -20.93 -22.47 -6.09
CA ALA A 150 -22.27 -21.98 -6.39
C ALA A 150 -22.35 -20.44 -6.36
N ALA A 151 -23.19 -19.86 -7.22
CA ALA A 151 -23.36 -18.41 -7.35
C ALA A 151 -24.02 -17.78 -6.10
N ASP A 152 -24.91 -18.53 -5.44
CA ASP A 152 -25.68 -18.00 -4.32
C ASP A 152 -24.84 -17.87 -3.05
N PHE A 153 -24.81 -16.67 -2.49
CA PHE A 153 -24.19 -16.35 -1.21
C PHE A 153 -25.13 -15.55 -0.32
N SER A 154 -24.83 -15.53 0.97
CA SER A 154 -25.58 -14.77 1.99
C SER A 154 -24.63 -14.22 3.05
N ASP A 155 -25.15 -13.40 3.96
CA ASP A 155 -24.41 -12.87 5.11
C ASP A 155 -23.09 -12.17 4.69
N TYR A 156 -23.13 -11.46 3.56
CA TYR A 156 -21.96 -10.79 3.01
C TYR A 156 -21.60 -9.56 3.83
N HIS A 157 -20.31 -9.45 4.13
CA HIS A 157 -19.72 -8.31 4.81
C HIS A 157 -18.30 -8.07 4.27
N ARG A 158 -17.99 -6.83 3.90
CA ARG A 158 -16.61 -6.41 3.66
C ARG A 158 -16.27 -5.19 4.49
N GLU A 159 -15.05 -5.11 4.97
CA GLU A 159 -14.57 -4.01 5.78
C GLU A 159 -13.10 -3.70 5.55
N LEU A 160 -12.71 -2.46 5.80
CA LEU A 160 -11.34 -2.04 6.06
C LEU A 160 -11.30 -1.58 7.51
N ASP A 161 -10.62 -2.35 8.35
CA ASP A 161 -10.34 -2.00 9.74
C ASP A 161 -9.15 -1.04 9.76
N LEU A 162 -9.40 0.20 10.19
CA LEU A 162 -8.40 1.26 10.24
C LEU A 162 -7.47 1.12 11.44
N ASP A 163 -7.82 0.35 12.47
CA ASP A 163 -6.94 0.12 13.61
C ASP A 163 -5.91 -0.99 13.32
N THR A 164 -6.24 -1.92 12.43
CA THR A 164 -5.32 -3.00 12.01
C THR A 164 -4.75 -2.83 10.61
N ALA A 165 -5.30 -1.93 9.80
CA ALA A 165 -5.02 -1.79 8.37
C ALA A 165 -5.18 -3.11 7.59
N ILE A 166 -6.29 -3.81 7.84
CA ILE A 166 -6.63 -5.09 7.18
C ILE A 166 -7.96 -4.93 6.47
N ALA A 167 -7.97 -5.23 5.17
CA ALA A 167 -9.22 -5.40 4.43
C ALA A 167 -9.71 -6.84 4.59
N ARG A 168 -10.97 -7.01 4.98
CA ARG A 168 -11.59 -8.32 5.23
C ARG A 168 -12.89 -8.46 4.44
N VAL A 169 -13.11 -9.65 3.91
CA VAL A 169 -14.39 -10.07 3.32
C VAL A 169 -14.83 -11.35 4.02
N ARG A 170 -16.12 -11.44 4.34
CA ARG A 170 -16.75 -12.64 4.90
C ARG A 170 -18.11 -12.84 4.24
N PHE A 171 -18.42 -14.07 3.87
CA PHE A 171 -19.75 -14.43 3.36
C PHE A 171 -20.00 -15.93 3.57
N ARG A 172 -21.25 -16.34 3.45
CA ARG A 172 -21.67 -17.74 3.52
C ARG A 172 -22.10 -18.25 2.16
N GLN A 173 -21.61 -19.43 1.78
CA GLN A 173 -22.06 -20.19 0.61
C GLN A 173 -22.48 -21.59 1.06
N GLY A 174 -23.79 -21.85 1.01
CA GLY A 174 -24.39 -23.05 1.60
C GLY A 174 -24.20 -23.10 3.12
N ASP A 175 -23.50 -24.11 3.60
CA ASP A 175 -23.21 -24.41 5.01
C ASP A 175 -21.81 -23.95 5.48
N ALA A 176 -21.08 -23.26 4.59
CA ALA A 176 -19.69 -22.90 4.78
C ALA A 176 -19.49 -21.38 4.77
N VAL A 177 -18.66 -20.88 5.69
CA VAL A 177 -18.28 -19.49 5.82
C VAL A 177 -16.88 -19.29 5.25
N PHE A 178 -16.79 -18.42 4.26
CA PHE A 178 -15.54 -18.04 3.61
C PHE A 178 -15.07 -16.72 4.18
N THR A 179 -13.78 -16.63 4.48
CA THR A 179 -13.13 -15.39 4.93
C THR A 179 -11.92 -15.09 4.07
N ARG A 180 -11.75 -13.82 3.71
CA ARG A 180 -10.56 -13.32 3.03
C ARG A 180 -10.00 -12.14 3.78
N GLU A 181 -8.68 -12.11 3.94
CA GLU A 181 -7.95 -10.98 4.52
C GLU A 181 -6.87 -10.54 3.55
N VAL A 182 -6.73 -9.22 3.37
CA VAL A 182 -5.67 -8.62 2.56
C VAL A 182 -4.86 -7.68 3.45
N VAL A 183 -3.55 -7.89 3.47
CA VAL A 183 -2.59 -7.15 4.29
C VAL A 183 -1.41 -6.72 3.43
N ALA A 184 -1.09 -5.44 3.41
CA ALA A 184 0.17 -4.95 2.83
C ALA A 184 1.17 -4.74 3.96
N SER A 185 2.07 -5.71 4.19
CA SER A 185 3.01 -5.66 5.32
C SER A 185 4.23 -4.80 4.98
N ALA A 186 4.44 -3.71 5.73
CA ALA A 186 5.65 -2.90 5.61
C ALA A 186 6.89 -3.63 6.16
N PRO A 187 6.85 -4.31 7.32
CA PRO A 187 7.99 -5.05 7.84
C PRO A 187 8.43 -6.21 6.94
N ALA A 188 7.47 -6.97 6.37
CA ALA A 188 7.78 -8.11 5.51
C ALA A 188 7.95 -7.73 4.02
N GLN A 189 7.64 -6.49 3.63
CA GLN A 189 7.74 -5.98 2.25
C GLN A 189 6.95 -6.80 1.21
N VAL A 190 5.82 -7.40 1.62
CA VAL A 190 4.93 -8.20 0.78
C VAL A 190 3.46 -7.83 0.98
N LEU A 191 2.65 -8.01 -0.07
CA LEU A 191 1.21 -8.08 0.02
C LEU A 191 0.81 -9.53 0.33
N VAL A 192 -0.09 -9.74 1.27
CA VAL A 192 -0.54 -11.04 1.75
C VAL A 192 -2.06 -11.13 1.55
N VAL A 193 -2.53 -12.19 0.91
CA VAL A 193 -3.95 -12.53 0.80
C VAL A 193 -4.17 -13.87 1.49
N ARG A 194 -4.92 -13.88 2.60
CA ARG A 194 -5.32 -15.11 3.29
C ARG A 194 -6.74 -15.46 2.90
N LEU A 195 -6.96 -16.71 2.50
CA LEU A 195 -8.25 -17.28 2.16
C LEU A 195 -8.50 -18.47 3.09
N THR A 196 -9.63 -18.48 3.79
CA THR A 196 -10.01 -19.58 4.70
C THR A 196 -11.48 -19.95 4.49
N CYS A 197 -11.80 -21.20 4.85
CA CYS A 197 -13.16 -21.70 4.95
C CYS A 197 -13.30 -22.48 6.25
N ASP A 198 -14.44 -22.35 6.94
CA ASP A 198 -14.73 -23.12 8.17
C ASP A 198 -15.08 -24.59 7.91
N ARG A 199 -15.18 -24.97 6.63
CA ARG A 199 -15.33 -26.36 6.16
C ARG A 199 -14.06 -26.75 5.37
N PRO A 200 -13.28 -27.74 5.84
CA PRO A 200 -12.13 -28.27 5.13
C PRO A 200 -12.45 -28.68 3.69
N GLY A 201 -11.49 -28.53 2.77
CA GLY A 201 -11.58 -28.96 1.39
C GLY A 201 -12.52 -28.14 0.50
N ARG A 202 -12.97 -26.96 0.93
CA ARG A 202 -13.96 -26.14 0.21
C ARG A 202 -13.37 -24.98 -0.58
N LEU A 203 -12.05 -24.76 -0.54
CA LEU A 203 -11.41 -23.71 -1.33
C LEU A 203 -10.84 -24.27 -2.64
N SER A 204 -11.53 -23.95 -3.74
CA SER A 204 -11.04 -24.19 -5.09
C SER A 204 -11.01 -22.86 -5.85
N LEU A 205 -9.86 -22.50 -6.41
CA LEU A 205 -9.71 -21.26 -7.17
C LEU A 205 -8.61 -21.33 -8.22
N THR A 206 -8.68 -20.42 -9.18
CA THR A 206 -7.58 -20.09 -10.08
C THR A 206 -7.11 -18.67 -9.83
N ALA A 207 -5.82 -18.49 -9.51
CA ALA A 207 -5.18 -17.19 -9.37
C ALA A 207 -4.36 -16.85 -10.62
N ARG A 208 -4.45 -15.59 -11.07
CA ARG A 208 -3.68 -15.06 -12.20
C ARG A 208 -3.18 -13.65 -11.90
N LEU A 209 -1.97 -13.35 -12.38
CA LEU A 209 -1.50 -11.98 -12.54
C LEU A 209 -1.78 -11.52 -13.97
N SER A 210 -2.27 -10.30 -14.14
CA SER A 210 -2.50 -9.72 -15.46
C SER A 210 -2.18 -8.24 -15.49
N ARG A 211 -1.93 -7.71 -16.67
CA ARG A 211 -1.87 -6.26 -16.93
C ARG A 211 -2.47 -6.03 -18.31
N LYS A 212 -3.21 -4.93 -18.48
CA LYS A 212 -3.88 -4.61 -19.76
C LYS A 212 -2.93 -4.64 -20.95
N GLU A 213 -1.72 -4.15 -20.77
CA GLU A 213 -0.69 -4.09 -21.81
C GLU A 213 0.72 -4.07 -21.21
N GLY A 214 1.71 -4.35 -22.04
CA GLY A 214 3.12 -4.15 -21.72
C GLY A 214 3.73 -5.15 -20.74
N ALA A 215 3.07 -6.28 -20.48
CA ALA A 215 3.57 -7.34 -19.60
C ALA A 215 3.17 -8.75 -20.05
N ILE A 216 3.93 -9.73 -19.60
CA ILE A 216 3.70 -11.16 -19.76
C ILE A 216 3.65 -11.84 -18.39
N THR A 217 2.80 -12.86 -18.26
CA THR A 217 2.70 -13.70 -17.06
C THR A 217 3.15 -15.11 -17.38
N GLU A 218 4.03 -15.64 -16.54
CA GLU A 218 4.59 -16.99 -16.67
C GLU A 218 4.51 -17.72 -15.33
N THR A 219 4.59 -19.06 -15.37
CA THR A 219 4.72 -19.87 -14.16
C THR A 219 6.14 -19.75 -13.60
N LEU A 220 6.25 -19.79 -12.27
CA LEU A 220 7.53 -19.77 -11.57
C LEU A 220 7.58 -20.96 -10.62
N GLY A 221 8.24 -22.04 -11.06
CA GLY A 221 8.24 -23.31 -10.32
C GLY A 221 6.84 -23.92 -10.20
N ASN A 222 6.59 -24.61 -9.08
CA ASN A 222 5.35 -25.35 -8.86
C ASN A 222 4.30 -24.56 -8.03
N ASP A 223 4.71 -23.49 -7.36
CA ASP A 223 3.92 -22.75 -6.37
C ASP A 223 3.86 -21.24 -6.64
N GLY A 224 4.37 -20.77 -7.77
CA GLY A 224 4.43 -19.33 -8.06
C GLY A 224 4.10 -18.92 -9.49
N LEU A 225 3.84 -17.62 -9.63
CA LEU A 225 3.66 -16.90 -10.89
C LEU A 225 4.59 -15.70 -10.94
N VAL A 226 4.95 -15.27 -12.13
CA VAL A 226 5.71 -14.05 -12.36
C VAL A 226 5.11 -13.23 -13.50
N LEU A 227 4.80 -11.97 -13.22
CA LEU A 227 4.43 -10.96 -14.19
C LEU A 227 5.66 -10.07 -14.45
N ARG A 228 6.11 -9.95 -15.69
CA ARG A 228 7.22 -9.07 -16.10
C ARG A 228 6.80 -8.12 -17.20
N GLY A 229 7.27 -6.89 -17.15
CA GLY A 229 6.96 -5.91 -18.18
C GLY A 229 7.76 -4.62 -18.05
N GLN A 230 7.32 -3.62 -18.81
CA GLN A 230 7.89 -2.27 -18.80
C GLN A 230 6.77 -1.23 -18.85
N ALA A 231 6.87 -0.21 -18.02
CA ALA A 231 5.89 0.87 -17.92
C ALA A 231 6.01 1.78 -19.14
N ASP A 232 5.02 1.76 -20.02
CA ASP A 232 5.09 2.30 -21.39
C ASP A 232 6.26 1.70 -22.21
N GLN A 233 5.95 1.16 -23.39
CA GLN A 233 6.96 0.52 -24.25
C GLN A 233 7.40 1.42 -25.41
N GLY A 234 6.76 2.58 -25.61
CA GLY A 234 7.07 3.51 -26.69
C GLY A 234 8.26 4.42 -26.35
N ARG A 235 9.22 4.59 -27.27
CA ARG A 235 10.17 5.73 -27.16
C ARG A 235 9.46 7.00 -27.63
N PRO A 236 9.66 8.16 -26.97
CA PRO A 236 10.63 8.47 -25.91
C PRO A 236 10.12 8.23 -24.47
N THR A 237 8.93 7.68 -24.27
CA THR A 237 8.24 7.56 -22.98
C THR A 237 8.49 6.23 -22.26
N ALA A 238 9.39 5.39 -22.75
CA ALA A 238 9.72 4.11 -22.13
C ALA A 238 10.17 4.32 -20.68
N GLY A 239 9.44 3.68 -19.77
CA GLY A 239 9.63 3.79 -18.33
C GLY A 239 10.34 2.60 -17.71
N VAL A 240 10.11 2.41 -16.42
CA VAL A 240 10.78 1.37 -15.63
C VAL A 240 10.38 -0.03 -16.09
N ARG A 241 11.34 -0.97 -16.05
CA ARG A 241 11.02 -2.40 -16.05
C ARG A 241 10.51 -2.78 -14.67
N PHE A 242 9.57 -3.72 -14.63
CA PHE A 242 9.01 -4.22 -13.40
C PHE A 242 8.86 -5.74 -13.43
N ALA A 243 8.88 -6.34 -12.24
CA ALA A 243 8.52 -7.73 -12.02
C ALA A 243 7.65 -7.83 -10.76
N ALA A 244 6.55 -8.58 -10.83
CA ALA A 244 5.73 -8.99 -9.71
C ALA A 244 5.73 -10.51 -9.61
N GLN A 245 5.96 -11.06 -8.42
CA GLN A 245 5.92 -12.50 -8.17
C GLN A 245 4.84 -12.81 -7.14
N LEU A 246 4.04 -13.83 -7.44
CA LEU A 246 3.06 -14.41 -6.54
C LEU A 246 3.60 -15.78 -6.10
N ARG A 247 3.52 -16.08 -4.81
CA ARG A 247 3.79 -17.41 -4.25
C ARG A 247 2.62 -17.86 -3.40
N ALA A 248 2.23 -19.11 -3.52
CA ALA A 248 1.17 -19.70 -2.71
C ALA A 248 1.71 -20.65 -1.65
N VAL A 249 1.16 -20.54 -0.44
CA VAL A 249 1.26 -21.54 0.62
C VAL A 249 -0.14 -22.12 0.78
N VAL A 250 -0.30 -23.39 0.42
CA VAL A 250 -1.59 -24.08 0.37
C VAL A 250 -1.65 -25.12 1.49
N GLU A 251 -2.73 -25.10 2.26
CA GLU A 251 -3.01 -26.07 3.32
C GLU A 251 -4.12 -27.01 2.84
N GLY A 252 -3.83 -28.30 2.76
CA GLY A 252 -4.75 -29.31 2.22
C GLY A 252 -4.89 -29.25 0.68
N GLY A 253 -5.68 -30.16 0.13
CA GLY A 253 -6.01 -30.17 -1.30
C GLY A 253 -4.85 -30.48 -2.25
N ARG A 254 -4.98 -30.03 -3.50
CA ARG A 254 -3.96 -30.12 -4.54
C ARG A 254 -3.81 -28.79 -5.26
N TRP A 255 -2.62 -28.50 -5.75
CA TRP A 255 -2.36 -27.31 -6.54
C TRP A 255 -1.31 -27.56 -7.63
N ARG A 256 -1.36 -26.74 -8.67
CA ARG A 256 -0.36 -26.73 -9.74
C ARG A 256 -0.28 -25.35 -10.40
N CYS A 257 0.90 -24.99 -10.87
CA CYS A 257 1.06 -23.87 -11.81
C CYS A 257 1.07 -24.40 -13.25
N ALA A 258 0.21 -23.86 -14.10
CA ALA A 258 0.16 -24.17 -15.53
C ALA A 258 -0.37 -22.96 -16.30
N ASP A 259 0.10 -22.74 -17.53
CA ASP A 259 -0.44 -21.74 -18.46
C ASP A 259 -0.55 -20.32 -17.87
N GLY A 260 0.47 -19.90 -17.10
CA GLY A 260 0.51 -18.59 -16.45
C GLY A 260 -0.52 -18.41 -15.32
N ALA A 261 -1.04 -19.50 -14.76
CA ALA A 261 -2.03 -19.51 -13.70
C ALA A 261 -1.69 -20.52 -12.59
N LEU A 262 -2.12 -20.20 -11.37
CA LEU A 262 -2.08 -21.11 -10.24
C LEU A 262 -3.47 -21.69 -10.04
N HIS A 263 -3.58 -23.01 -10.09
CA HIS A 263 -4.82 -23.75 -9.87
C HIS A 263 -4.76 -24.44 -8.52
N ILE A 264 -5.76 -24.20 -7.68
CA ILE A 264 -5.91 -24.81 -6.35
C ILE A 264 -7.26 -25.52 -6.30
N GLU A 265 -7.26 -26.76 -5.84
CA GLU A 265 -8.43 -27.62 -5.72
C GLU A 265 -8.56 -28.16 -4.30
N SER A 266 -9.74 -27.98 -3.71
CA SER A 266 -10.13 -28.58 -2.43
C SER A 266 -9.14 -28.31 -1.28
N ALA A 267 -8.65 -27.08 -1.17
CA ALA A 267 -7.80 -26.64 -0.06
C ALA A 267 -8.63 -26.29 1.18
N ASP A 268 -7.99 -26.33 2.34
CA ASP A 268 -8.53 -25.90 3.63
C ASP A 268 -8.30 -24.40 3.84
N ALA A 269 -7.08 -23.95 3.48
CA ALA A 269 -6.70 -22.55 3.50
C ALA A 269 -5.61 -22.26 2.45
N VAL A 270 -5.52 -21.00 2.04
CA VAL A 270 -4.51 -20.53 1.07
C VAL A 270 -3.97 -19.20 1.55
N THR A 271 -2.64 -19.07 1.61
CA THR A 271 -1.96 -17.78 1.76
C THR A 271 -1.22 -17.45 0.48
N LEU A 272 -1.61 -16.38 -0.18
CA LEU A 272 -0.90 -15.83 -1.32
C LEU A 272 0.02 -14.70 -0.85
N LEU A 273 1.28 -14.76 -1.23
CA LEU A 273 2.30 -13.76 -0.95
C LEU A 273 2.71 -13.12 -2.27
N LEU A 274 2.68 -11.80 -2.34
CA LEU A 274 3.05 -11.03 -3.52
C LEU A 274 4.16 -10.03 -3.20
N SER A 275 5.21 -10.05 -4.00
CA SER A 275 6.25 -9.01 -4.02
C SER A 275 6.34 -8.43 -5.42
N ALA A 276 6.68 -7.14 -5.51
CA ALA A 276 7.06 -6.51 -6.76
C ALA A 276 8.32 -5.64 -6.59
N ALA A 277 9.01 -5.43 -7.70
CA ALA A 277 10.21 -4.60 -7.80
C ALA A 277 10.27 -3.95 -9.19
N THR A 278 10.89 -2.77 -9.27
CA THR A 278 11.14 -2.04 -10.52
C THR A 278 12.62 -1.68 -10.64
N ASP A 279 13.08 -1.29 -11.82
CA ASP A 279 14.44 -0.79 -12.01
C ASP A 279 14.65 0.71 -11.70
N PHE A 280 13.68 1.38 -11.07
CA PHE A 280 13.69 2.84 -10.82
C PHE A 280 14.92 3.36 -10.06
N ARG A 281 15.40 2.64 -9.02
CA ARG A 281 16.55 3.07 -8.18
C ARG A 281 17.85 2.30 -8.48
N GLN A 282 17.97 1.72 -9.68
CA GLN A 282 19.03 0.76 -10.06
C GLN A 282 19.15 -0.48 -9.15
N PRO A 283 18.22 -1.44 -9.24
CA PRO A 283 18.40 -2.77 -8.70
C PRO A 283 19.04 -3.73 -9.72
N SER A 284 19.73 -4.69 -9.14
CA SER A 284 20.01 -6.02 -9.66
C SER A 284 18.76 -6.75 -10.19
N ASP A 285 18.93 -8.01 -10.58
CA ASP A 285 17.85 -8.95 -10.94
C ASP A 285 16.56 -8.76 -10.11
N LEU A 286 15.53 -8.18 -10.74
CA LEU A 286 14.22 -7.87 -10.12
C LEU A 286 13.54 -9.14 -9.59
N SER A 287 13.75 -10.26 -10.28
CA SER A 287 13.16 -11.54 -9.89
C SER A 287 13.85 -12.11 -8.65
N ALA A 288 15.16 -11.93 -8.52
CA ALA A 288 15.91 -12.35 -7.34
C ALA A 288 15.50 -11.55 -6.09
N GLU A 289 15.26 -10.24 -6.21
CA GLU A 289 14.79 -9.40 -5.10
C GLU A 289 13.42 -9.83 -4.60
N ASN A 290 12.48 -10.07 -5.53
CA ASN A 290 11.16 -10.59 -5.19
C ASN A 290 11.24 -11.96 -4.53
N ALA A 291 12.03 -12.88 -5.09
CA ALA A 291 12.22 -14.22 -4.55
C ALA A 291 12.80 -14.17 -3.13
N ARG A 292 13.76 -13.28 -2.85
CA ARG A 292 14.33 -13.08 -1.52
C ARG A 292 13.25 -12.68 -0.49
N ARG A 293 12.41 -11.69 -0.82
CA ARG A 293 11.32 -11.23 0.07
C ARG A 293 10.29 -12.34 0.32
N LEU A 294 9.89 -13.05 -0.74
CA LEU A 294 8.94 -14.16 -0.64
C LEU A 294 9.51 -15.34 0.14
N ALA A 295 10.79 -15.67 -0.03
CA ALA A 295 11.47 -16.73 0.71
C ALA A 295 11.59 -16.41 2.21
N ALA A 296 11.79 -15.14 2.57
CA ALA A 296 11.81 -14.70 3.97
C ALA A 296 10.42 -14.67 4.61
N ALA A 297 9.38 -14.31 3.85
CA ALA A 297 8.01 -14.18 4.37
C ALA A 297 7.29 -15.55 4.51
N ALA A 298 7.43 -16.43 3.52
CA ALA A 298 6.68 -17.69 3.45
C ALA A 298 6.74 -18.59 4.71
N PRO A 299 7.92 -18.88 5.31
CA PRO A 299 7.99 -19.80 6.44
C PRO A 299 7.41 -19.22 7.74
N ARG A 300 7.11 -17.92 7.79
CA ARG A 300 6.59 -17.25 9.00
C ARG A 300 5.11 -17.56 9.24
N GLY A 301 4.36 -17.91 8.20
CA GLY A 301 2.92 -18.12 8.26
C GLY A 301 2.11 -16.82 8.37
N PHE A 302 0.80 -16.92 8.11
CA PHE A 302 -0.08 -15.74 8.05
C PHE A 302 -0.18 -15.03 9.41
N ASP A 303 -0.38 -15.77 10.50
CA ASP A 303 -0.62 -15.17 11.82
C ASP A 303 0.56 -14.32 12.30
N ALA A 304 1.80 -14.78 12.07
CA ALA A 304 2.99 -14.03 12.43
C ALA A 304 3.18 -12.78 11.56
N LEU A 305 2.91 -12.88 10.25
CA LEU A 305 2.97 -11.73 9.32
C LEU A 305 1.90 -10.69 9.68
N ARG A 306 0.68 -11.14 10.03
CA ARG A 306 -0.42 -10.30 10.48
C ARG A 306 -0.08 -9.60 11.79
N ALA A 307 0.44 -10.32 12.78
CA ALA A 307 0.79 -9.75 14.08
C ALA A 307 1.89 -8.68 13.97
N GLU A 308 2.95 -8.94 13.19
CA GLU A 308 4.02 -7.96 12.95
C GLU A 308 3.51 -6.71 12.21
N HIS A 309 2.68 -6.91 11.17
CA HIS A 309 2.03 -5.80 10.45
C HIS A 309 1.22 -4.92 11.39
N VAL A 310 0.33 -5.53 12.18
CA VAL A 310 -0.54 -4.79 13.12
C VAL A 310 0.28 -4.04 14.16
N ALA A 311 1.36 -4.65 14.67
CA ALA A 311 2.25 -4.00 15.63
C ALA A 311 2.97 -2.77 15.03
N ASP A 312 3.50 -2.88 13.81
CA ASP A 312 4.16 -1.75 13.14
C ASP A 312 3.17 -0.63 12.80
N TYR A 313 2.00 -1.00 12.26
CA TYR A 313 0.97 -0.04 11.87
C TYR A 313 0.41 0.74 13.08
N ARG A 314 0.01 0.04 14.15
CA ARG A 314 -0.57 0.67 15.36
C ARG A 314 0.39 1.64 16.05
N ARG A 315 1.71 1.40 15.95
CA ARG A 315 2.74 2.32 16.46
C ARG A 315 2.67 3.71 15.81
N LEU A 316 2.14 3.79 14.59
CA LEU A 316 1.92 5.03 13.86
C LEU A 316 0.48 5.53 14.03
N PHE A 317 -0.50 4.67 13.75
CA PHE A 317 -1.91 5.06 13.67
C PHE A 317 -2.47 5.55 15.02
N ARG A 318 -2.19 4.82 16.11
CA ARG A 318 -2.71 5.15 17.46
C ARG A 318 -1.98 6.30 18.15
N ARG A 319 -1.21 7.11 17.42
CA ARG A 319 -0.58 8.33 17.97
C ARG A 319 -1.58 9.46 18.14
N VAL A 320 -2.68 9.41 17.40
CA VAL A 320 -3.76 10.38 17.44
C VAL A 320 -5.06 9.62 17.57
N GLU A 321 -5.89 10.05 18.51
CA GLU A 321 -7.28 9.61 18.65
C GLU A 321 -8.14 10.86 18.57
N LEU A 322 -9.26 10.77 17.85
CA LEU A 322 -10.20 11.87 17.69
C LEU A 322 -11.61 11.35 17.97
N ASP A 323 -12.23 11.92 18.99
CA ASP A 323 -13.63 11.68 19.33
C ASP A 323 -14.40 13.00 19.13
N LEU A 324 -15.33 12.99 18.18
CA LEU A 324 -16.24 14.11 17.88
C LEU A 324 -17.67 13.85 18.37
N GLY A 325 -17.88 12.75 19.10
CA GLY A 325 -19.17 12.23 19.54
C GLY A 325 -19.71 11.12 18.65
N HIS A 326 -20.71 10.42 19.19
CA HIS A 326 -21.30 9.23 18.58
C HIS A 326 -22.72 9.45 18.06
N SER A 327 -23.15 8.61 17.14
CA SER A 327 -24.53 8.59 16.66
C SER A 327 -25.02 7.17 16.36
N ALA A 328 -26.34 6.98 16.31
CA ALA A 328 -26.93 5.70 15.93
C ALA A 328 -26.53 5.24 14.50
N ALA A 329 -26.03 6.16 13.67
CA ALA A 329 -25.59 5.87 12.30
C ALA A 329 -24.31 5.01 12.26
N GLU A 330 -23.53 4.92 13.34
CA GLU A 330 -22.34 4.06 13.43
C GLU A 330 -22.66 2.58 13.24
N SER A 331 -23.90 2.18 13.48
CA SER A 331 -24.39 0.82 13.22
C SER A 331 -24.65 0.50 11.74
N LEU A 332 -24.53 1.49 10.85
CA LEU A 332 -24.84 1.37 9.42
C LEU A 332 -23.59 1.20 8.57
N PRO A 333 -23.74 0.59 7.37
CA PRO A 333 -22.72 0.60 6.33
C PRO A 333 -22.24 2.01 5.99
N THR A 334 -20.96 2.16 5.64
CA THR A 334 -20.33 3.46 5.40
C THR A 334 -20.98 4.22 4.24
N ASP A 335 -21.44 3.52 3.20
CA ASP A 335 -22.22 4.11 2.10
C ASP A 335 -23.57 4.64 2.57
N GLU A 336 -24.31 3.91 3.41
CA GLU A 336 -25.56 4.39 4.00
C GLU A 336 -25.34 5.61 4.91
N ARG A 337 -24.24 5.64 5.69
CA ARG A 337 -23.85 6.79 6.52
C ARG A 337 -23.59 8.03 5.65
N LEU A 338 -22.87 7.87 4.54
CA LEU A 338 -22.59 8.94 3.59
C LEU A 338 -23.86 9.50 2.94
N GLU A 339 -24.81 8.65 2.55
CA GLU A 339 -26.08 9.12 1.98
C GLU A 339 -26.92 9.90 3.00
N ARG A 340 -26.93 9.47 4.27
CA ARG A 340 -27.60 10.22 5.34
C ARG A 340 -26.97 11.59 5.58
N LEU A 341 -25.63 11.67 5.57
CA LEU A 341 -24.91 12.93 5.71
C LEU A 341 -25.24 13.88 4.55
N LYS A 342 -25.26 13.38 3.30
CA LYS A 342 -25.68 14.15 2.11
C LYS A 342 -27.11 14.67 2.20
N ALA A 343 -28.00 13.91 2.83
CA ALA A 343 -29.39 14.31 3.08
C ALA A 343 -29.54 15.32 4.24
N GLY A 344 -28.43 15.80 4.84
CA GLY A 344 -28.44 16.79 5.92
C GLY A 344 -28.47 16.20 7.33
N GLY A 345 -28.31 14.88 7.48
CA GLY A 345 -28.14 14.24 8.79
C GLY A 345 -26.78 14.59 9.43
N ALA A 346 -26.67 14.41 10.75
CA ALA A 346 -25.43 14.57 11.49
C ALA A 346 -24.80 13.20 11.80
N ASP A 347 -23.51 13.05 11.52
CA ASP A 347 -22.72 11.86 11.86
C ASP A 347 -21.30 12.29 12.29
N PRO A 348 -21.12 12.77 13.54
CA PRO A 348 -19.81 13.18 14.06
C PRO A 348 -18.78 12.05 14.01
N GLY A 349 -19.20 10.80 14.24
CA GLY A 349 -18.33 9.63 14.11
C GLY A 349 -17.82 9.42 12.68
N LEU A 350 -18.59 9.81 11.65
CA LEU A 350 -18.13 9.72 10.25
C LEU A 350 -17.14 10.84 9.92
N ALA A 351 -17.33 12.02 10.50
CA ALA A 351 -16.36 13.10 10.39
C ALA A 351 -15.04 12.75 11.08
N ALA A 352 -15.10 12.08 12.24
CA ALA A 352 -13.91 11.55 12.92
C ALA A 352 -13.23 10.45 12.09
N LEU A 353 -14.01 9.54 11.49
CA LEU A 353 -13.49 8.46 10.64
C LEU A 353 -12.80 8.94 9.35
N TYR A 354 -13.13 10.14 8.89
CA TYR A 354 -12.54 10.74 7.68
C TYR A 354 -11.14 11.34 7.92
N LEU A 355 -10.85 11.77 9.15
CA LEU A 355 -9.61 12.41 9.57
C LEU A 355 -8.57 11.38 10.00
#